data_AF-A0A1P8WP84-F1
#
_entry.id   AF-A0A1P8WP84-F1
#
_cell.length_a   1.000
_cell.length_b   1.000
_cell.length_c   1.000
_cell.angle_alpha   90.00
_cell.angle_beta   90.00
_cell.angle_gamma   90.00
#
_symmetry.space_group_name_H-M   'P 1'
#
loop_
_entity.id
_entity.type
_entity.pdbx_description
1 polymer ?
#
loop_
_entity_poly.entity_id
_entity_poly.type
_entity_poly.pdbx_seq_one_letter_code
_entity_poly.pdbx_strand_id
1 'polypeptide(L)'
;MTPAIEAACAGLESQLTPIRESRVKWTAKQAGLQTDLLQLDSAFQKLERPVKQTGKKSSGQTAREVHDSPVLEAARQAIERLRMPVREKLEQIAAKVDGLRTQELPLEAAIKALKTPAKEPSKKRQKPSGSNVKQKDVIEACVKVLKEEHALKGAELEQKVRLYLKKDRGLSLLGYAMRFKEAMKTDVFAIIEDGVVVLSESVAVEENAAVAASASATVAN
;
A
#
# COMPACT_ATOMS: atom_id res chain seq x y z
N MET A 1 -10.72 27.65 -17.68
CA MET A 1 -9.61 28.23 -16.89
C MET A 1 -9.79 29.74 -16.95
N THR A 2 -9.62 30.49 -15.85
CA THR A 2 -9.78 31.96 -15.90
C THR A 2 -8.49 32.59 -16.45
N PRO A 3 -8.56 33.72 -17.16
CA PRO A 3 -7.37 34.39 -17.71
C PRO A 3 -6.35 34.77 -16.64
N ALA A 4 -6.80 34.99 -15.40
CA ALA A 4 -5.93 35.22 -14.25
C ALA A 4 -5.09 33.98 -13.85
N ILE A 5 -5.65 32.77 -13.94
CA ILE A 5 -4.93 31.53 -13.64
C ILE A 5 -3.91 31.24 -14.75
N GLU A 6 -4.26 31.52 -16.01
CA GLU A 6 -3.34 31.38 -17.14
C GLU A 6 -2.15 32.35 -17.02
N ALA A 7 -2.41 33.62 -16.68
CA ALA A 7 -1.35 34.60 -16.42
C ALA A 7 -0.45 34.20 -15.24
N ALA A 8 -1.02 33.67 -14.16
CA ALA A 8 -0.26 33.18 -13.01
C ALA A 8 0.60 31.95 -13.35
N CYS A 9 0.05 31.00 -14.13
CA CYS A 9 0.82 29.85 -14.63
C CYS A 9 1.97 30.30 -15.54
N ALA A 10 1.72 31.22 -16.46
CA ALA A 10 2.73 31.76 -17.36
C ALA A 10 3.86 32.48 -16.61
N GLY A 11 3.53 33.25 -15.55
CA GLY A 11 4.51 33.90 -14.70
C GLY A 11 5.43 32.91 -13.97
N LEU A 12 4.86 31.82 -13.42
CA LEU A 12 5.65 30.75 -12.78
C LEU A 12 6.46 29.95 -13.80
N GLU A 13 5.89 29.65 -14.97
CA GLU A 13 6.59 28.96 -16.05
C GLU A 13 7.79 29.79 -16.57
N SER A 14 7.65 31.11 -16.67
CA SER A 14 8.77 32.01 -17.03
C SER A 14 9.92 32.02 -16.01
N GLN A 15 9.65 31.70 -14.75
CA GLN A 15 10.71 31.54 -13.73
C GLN A 15 11.31 30.13 -13.77
N LEU A 16 10.52 29.14 -14.18
CA LEU A 16 10.91 27.73 -14.22
C LEU A 16 11.79 27.37 -15.42
N THR A 17 11.56 27.99 -16.57
CA THR A 17 12.32 27.75 -17.81
C THR A 17 13.83 27.92 -17.64
N PRO A 18 14.37 29.04 -17.11
CA PRO A 18 15.82 29.20 -16.95
C PRO A 18 16.43 28.19 -15.96
N ILE A 19 15.67 27.79 -14.93
CA ILE A 19 16.10 26.79 -13.94
C ILE A 19 16.22 25.41 -14.61
N ARG A 20 15.23 25.03 -15.42
CA ARG A 20 15.23 23.77 -16.19
C ARG A 20 16.36 23.71 -17.20
N GLU A 21 16.54 24.77 -17.99
CA GLU A 21 17.64 24.87 -18.96
C GLU A 21 19.01 24.76 -18.28
N SER A 22 19.19 25.47 -17.17
CA SER A 22 20.40 25.38 -16.35
C SER A 22 20.61 23.95 -15.83
N ARG A 23 19.55 23.29 -15.35
CA ARG A 23 19.62 21.91 -14.84
C ARG A 23 20.06 20.94 -15.94
N VAL A 24 19.48 21.05 -17.14
CA VAL A 24 19.84 20.21 -18.29
C VAL A 24 21.32 20.43 -18.65
N LYS A 25 21.78 21.69 -18.70
CA LYS A 25 23.18 22.03 -18.97
C LYS A 25 24.14 21.43 -17.94
N TRP A 26 23.84 21.54 -16.65
CA TRP A 26 24.68 20.98 -15.58
C TRP A 26 24.65 19.46 -15.56
N THR A 27 23.50 18.84 -15.85
CA THR A 27 23.37 17.38 -15.96
C THR A 27 24.19 16.83 -17.14
N ALA A 28 24.15 17.50 -18.29
CA ALA A 28 24.98 17.15 -19.44
C ALA A 28 26.48 17.26 -19.11
N LYS A 29 26.88 18.32 -18.38
CA LYS A 29 28.26 18.50 -17.92
C LYS A 29 28.68 17.40 -16.93
N GLN A 30 27.78 16.98 -16.03
CA GLN A 30 28.01 15.86 -15.11
C GLN A 30 28.24 14.55 -15.88
N ALA A 31 27.43 14.27 -16.90
CA ALA A 31 27.58 13.07 -17.73
C ALA A 31 28.92 13.03 -18.49
N GLY A 32 29.39 14.18 -19.00
CA GLY A 32 30.72 14.30 -19.61
C GLY A 32 31.83 13.93 -18.61
N LEU A 33 31.81 14.53 -17.42
CA LEU A 33 32.82 14.23 -16.39
C LEU A 33 32.76 12.78 -15.87
N GLN A 34 31.58 12.15 -15.83
CA GLN A 34 31.45 10.73 -15.51
C GLN A 34 32.11 9.85 -16.58
N THR A 35 32.00 10.23 -17.85
CA THR A 35 32.67 9.53 -18.95
C THR A 35 34.19 9.68 -18.83
N ASP A 36 34.68 10.88 -18.53
CA ASP A 36 36.11 11.14 -18.31
C ASP A 36 36.64 10.31 -17.11
N LEU A 37 35.89 10.25 -16.01
CA LEU A 37 36.25 9.45 -14.85
C LEU A 37 36.30 7.95 -15.17
N LEU A 38 35.35 7.45 -15.96
CA LEU A 38 35.30 6.05 -16.39
C LEU A 38 36.49 5.70 -17.32
N GLN A 39 36.91 6.64 -18.18
CA GLN A 39 38.13 6.48 -18.97
C GLN A 39 39.39 6.42 -18.10
N LEU A 40 39.49 7.29 -17.09
CA LEU A 40 40.59 7.27 -16.12
C LEU A 40 40.61 5.98 -15.29
N ASP A 41 39.45 5.52 -14.80
CA ASP A 41 39.33 4.26 -14.07
C ASP A 41 39.69 3.05 -14.97
N SER A 42 39.32 3.07 -16.25
CA SER A 42 39.72 2.06 -17.24
C SER A 42 41.24 2.07 -17.50
N ALA A 43 41.84 3.26 -17.61
CA ALA A 43 43.29 3.42 -17.76
C ALA A 43 44.04 2.90 -16.52
N PHE A 44 43.54 3.21 -15.32
CA PHE A 44 44.07 2.69 -14.06
C PHE A 44 43.98 1.16 -14.01
N GLN A 45 42.82 0.60 -14.33
CA GLN A 45 42.62 -0.85 -14.34
C GLN A 45 43.51 -1.57 -15.38
N LYS A 46 43.80 -0.95 -16.53
CA LYS A 46 44.74 -1.50 -17.52
C LYS A 46 46.18 -1.59 -16.98
N LEU A 47 46.59 -0.65 -16.12
CA LEU A 47 47.88 -0.69 -15.43
C LEU A 47 47.93 -1.77 -14.33
N GLU A 48 46.78 -2.22 -13.83
CA GLU A 48 46.68 -3.29 -12.84
C GLU A 48 46.64 -4.69 -13.44
N ARG A 49 46.35 -4.80 -14.74
CA ARG A 49 46.33 -6.10 -15.41
C ARG A 49 47.76 -6.61 -15.57
N PRO A 50 48.04 -7.87 -15.22
CA PRO A 50 49.34 -8.48 -15.52
C PRO A 50 49.52 -8.51 -17.04
N VAL A 51 50.57 -7.85 -17.54
CA VAL A 51 50.98 -7.95 -18.94
C VAL A 51 51.30 -9.42 -19.22
N LYS A 52 50.44 -10.10 -19.99
CA LYS A 52 50.76 -11.43 -20.52
C LYS A 52 51.88 -11.24 -21.55
N GLN A 53 53.10 -11.57 -21.16
CA GLN A 53 54.23 -11.68 -22.09
C GLN A 53 53.94 -12.79 -23.10
N THR A 54 53.43 -12.43 -24.27
CA THR A 54 53.42 -13.33 -25.43
C THR A 54 54.80 -13.28 -26.08
N GLY A 55 55.67 -14.21 -25.67
CA GLY A 55 56.79 -14.70 -26.47
C GLY A 55 58.12 -13.97 -26.33
N LYS A 56 58.99 -14.46 -25.44
CA LYS A 56 60.36 -14.93 -25.75
C LYS A 56 61.04 -15.40 -24.46
N LYS A 57 61.54 -16.64 -24.47
CA LYS A 57 62.40 -17.20 -23.42
C LYS A 57 63.72 -16.40 -23.41
N SER A 58 63.98 -15.63 -22.36
CA SER A 58 65.35 -15.29 -21.95
C SER A 58 65.38 -15.01 -20.45
N SER A 59 66.10 -15.89 -19.74
CA SER A 59 66.73 -15.75 -18.43
C SER A 59 66.09 -14.83 -17.37
N GLY A 60 65.51 -15.47 -16.35
CA GLY A 60 65.84 -15.16 -14.96
C GLY A 60 65.48 -13.78 -14.42
N GLN A 61 64.21 -13.37 -14.47
CA GLN A 61 63.67 -12.38 -13.51
C GLN A 61 62.30 -12.86 -13.02
N THR A 62 62.19 -12.98 -11.70
CA THR A 62 60.98 -13.44 -11.00
C THR A 62 59.83 -12.49 -11.26
N ALA A 63 58.65 -13.03 -11.59
CA ALA A 63 57.40 -12.33 -11.85
C ALA A 63 56.91 -11.40 -10.70
N ARG A 64 57.67 -11.27 -9.61
CA ARG A 64 57.45 -10.31 -8.52
C ARG A 64 58.01 -8.90 -8.81
N GLU A 65 58.99 -8.73 -9.70
CA GLU A 65 59.61 -7.41 -9.95
C GLU A 65 58.78 -6.48 -10.86
N VAL A 66 57.73 -6.98 -11.50
CA VAL A 66 56.92 -6.20 -12.46
C VAL A 66 55.83 -5.37 -11.76
N HIS A 67 55.48 -5.69 -10.51
CA HIS A 67 54.44 -4.97 -9.76
C HIS A 67 54.95 -3.68 -9.06
N ASP A 68 56.26 -3.56 -8.84
CA ASP A 68 56.90 -2.43 -8.13
C ASP A 68 57.88 -1.65 -9.02
N SER A 69 57.57 -1.53 -10.32
CA SER A 69 58.37 -0.65 -11.19
C SER A 69 58.05 0.82 -10.85
N PRO A 70 59.05 1.66 -10.55
CA PRO A 70 58.84 3.08 -10.27
C PRO A 70 58.14 3.81 -11.42
N VAL A 71 58.22 3.28 -12.65
CA VAL A 71 57.52 3.78 -13.83
C VAL A 71 56.00 3.52 -13.76
N LEU A 72 55.60 2.34 -13.30
CA LEU A 72 54.17 2.00 -13.12
C LEU A 72 53.57 2.77 -11.94
N GLU A 73 54.34 2.95 -10.87
CA GLU A 73 53.92 3.77 -9.74
C GLU A 73 53.77 5.25 -10.12
N ALA A 74 54.71 5.80 -10.88
CA ALA A 74 54.61 7.15 -11.44
C ALA A 74 53.39 7.30 -12.36
N ALA A 75 53.08 6.31 -13.19
CA ALA A 75 51.89 6.30 -14.05
C ALA A 75 50.58 6.23 -13.24
N ARG A 76 50.54 5.42 -12.18
CA ARG A 76 49.40 5.36 -11.24
C ARG A 76 49.19 6.72 -10.56
N GLN A 77 50.25 7.30 -10.01
CA GLN A 77 50.18 8.61 -9.36
C GLN A 77 49.76 9.72 -10.34
N ALA A 78 50.21 9.66 -11.59
CA ALA A 78 49.79 10.62 -12.62
C ALA A 78 48.29 10.50 -12.94
N ILE A 79 47.76 9.28 -13.08
CA ILE A 79 46.32 9.06 -13.30
C ILE A 79 45.51 9.49 -12.06
N GLU A 80 45.97 9.18 -10.85
CA GLU A 80 45.27 9.58 -9.62
C GLU A 80 45.22 11.10 -9.44
N ARG A 81 46.32 11.81 -9.80
CA ARG A 81 46.35 13.29 -9.85
C ARG A 81 45.34 13.88 -10.83
N LEU A 82 45.00 13.16 -11.90
CA LEU A 82 43.95 13.57 -12.86
C LEU A 82 42.54 13.17 -12.38
N ARG A 83 42.41 12.08 -11.63
CA ARG A 83 41.15 11.51 -11.16
C ARG A 83 40.52 12.31 -10.03
N MET A 84 41.32 12.70 -9.03
CA MET A 84 40.87 13.48 -7.88
C MET A 84 40.12 14.77 -8.25
N PRO A 85 40.67 15.66 -9.09
CA PRO A 85 39.97 16.90 -9.46
C PRO A 85 38.71 16.65 -10.29
N VAL A 86 38.62 15.54 -11.05
CA VAL A 86 37.40 15.17 -11.78
C VAL A 86 36.30 14.73 -10.81
N ARG A 87 36.64 13.98 -9.75
CA ARG A 87 35.71 13.57 -8.69
C ARG A 87 35.17 14.77 -7.91
N GLU A 88 36.05 15.68 -7.49
CA GLU A 88 35.64 16.91 -6.78
C GLU A 88 34.70 17.78 -7.64
N LYS A 89 35.01 17.94 -8.93
CA LYS A 89 34.14 18.66 -9.87
C LYS A 89 32.79 17.97 -10.06
N LEU A 90 32.75 16.64 -10.09
CA LEU A 90 31.50 15.89 -10.17
C LEU A 90 30.62 16.14 -8.95
N GLU A 91 31.20 16.12 -7.74
CA GLU A 91 30.47 16.39 -6.51
C GLU A 91 29.92 17.82 -6.47
N GLN A 92 30.73 18.81 -6.85
CA GLN A 92 30.27 20.21 -6.94
C GLN A 92 29.14 20.40 -7.97
N ILE A 93 29.20 19.70 -9.10
CA ILE A 93 28.13 19.77 -10.11
C ILE A 93 26.88 19.04 -9.64
N ALA A 94 27.02 17.88 -8.99
CA ALA A 94 25.89 17.17 -8.39
C ALA A 94 25.15 18.07 -7.38
N ALA A 95 25.89 18.75 -6.51
CA ALA A 95 25.31 19.72 -5.56
C ALA A 95 24.58 20.87 -6.28
N LYS A 96 25.09 21.36 -7.42
CA LYS A 96 24.40 22.38 -8.24
C LYS A 96 23.12 21.85 -8.88
N VAL A 97 23.13 20.62 -9.39
CA VAL A 97 21.95 19.97 -9.99
C VAL A 97 20.87 19.77 -8.92
N ASP A 98 21.26 19.34 -7.72
CA ASP A 98 20.33 19.17 -6.61
C ASP A 98 19.78 20.52 -6.12
N GLY A 99 20.62 21.55 -6.04
CA GLY A 99 20.18 22.93 -5.78
C GLY A 99 19.09 23.38 -6.77
N LEU A 100 19.28 23.14 -8.06
CA LEU A 100 18.28 23.49 -9.09
C LEU A 100 16.98 22.68 -8.94
N ARG A 101 17.05 21.39 -8.56
CA ARG A 101 15.86 20.58 -8.27
C ARG A 101 15.06 21.11 -7.09
N THR A 102 15.74 21.54 -6.02
CA THR A 102 15.06 22.11 -4.84
C THR A 102 14.34 23.42 -5.17
N GLN A 103 14.83 24.19 -6.15
CA GLN A 103 14.17 25.42 -6.62
C GLN A 103 12.99 25.14 -7.57
N GLU A 104 13.06 24.08 -8.38
CA GLU A 104 12.02 23.71 -9.35
C GLU A 104 10.78 23.08 -8.70
N LEU A 105 10.98 22.23 -7.69
CA LEU A 105 9.90 21.50 -7.01
C LEU A 105 8.76 22.39 -6.48
N PRO A 106 9.00 23.50 -5.76
CA PRO A 106 7.92 24.37 -5.28
C PRO A 106 7.21 25.10 -6.43
N LEU A 107 7.93 25.49 -7.49
CA LEU A 107 7.35 26.17 -8.66
C LEU A 107 6.45 25.22 -9.46
N GLU A 108 6.88 23.97 -9.67
CA GLU A 108 6.05 22.93 -10.30
C GLU A 108 4.81 22.61 -9.45
N ALA A 109 4.96 22.53 -8.13
CA ALA A 109 3.84 22.31 -7.21
C ALA A 109 2.82 23.45 -7.28
N ALA A 110 3.28 24.70 -7.35
CA ALA A 110 2.42 25.88 -7.49
C ALA A 110 1.68 25.88 -8.83
N ILE A 111 2.37 25.62 -9.95
CA ILE A 111 1.73 25.50 -11.27
C ILE A 111 0.70 24.36 -11.26
N LYS A 112 1.03 23.22 -10.66
CA LYS A 112 0.12 22.08 -10.55
C LYS A 112 -1.12 22.42 -9.72
N ALA A 113 -0.96 23.11 -8.60
CA ALA A 113 -2.07 23.54 -7.75
C ALA A 113 -3.01 24.53 -8.48
N LEU A 114 -2.46 25.42 -9.30
CA LEU A 114 -3.23 26.35 -10.13
C LEU A 114 -3.96 25.65 -11.29
N LYS A 115 -3.35 24.60 -11.87
CA LYS A 115 -3.94 23.79 -12.96
C LYS A 115 -5.00 22.81 -12.47
N THR A 116 -4.88 22.30 -11.24
CA THR A 116 -5.92 21.46 -10.65
C THR A 116 -7.12 22.32 -10.30
N PRO A 117 -8.34 22.00 -10.78
CA PRO A 117 -9.52 22.68 -10.29
C PRO A 117 -9.58 22.50 -8.77
N ALA A 118 -9.81 23.59 -8.03
CA ALA A 118 -9.97 23.55 -6.59
C ALA A 118 -10.93 22.41 -6.26
N LYS A 119 -10.40 21.35 -5.63
CA LYS A 119 -11.18 20.18 -5.27
C LYS A 119 -12.31 20.70 -4.39
N GLU A 120 -13.56 20.61 -4.88
CA GLU A 120 -14.73 20.98 -4.08
C GLU A 120 -14.54 20.37 -2.68
N PRO A 121 -14.80 21.13 -1.59
CA PRO A 121 -14.74 20.55 -0.26
C PRO A 121 -15.64 19.32 -0.30
N SER A 122 -15.04 18.13 -0.12
CA SER A 122 -15.72 16.86 -0.24
C SER A 122 -17.01 16.97 0.55
N LYS A 123 -18.18 16.85 -0.11
CA LYS A 123 -19.48 16.88 0.54
C LYS A 123 -19.37 16.01 1.78
N LYS A 124 -19.46 16.63 2.97
CA LYS A 124 -19.50 15.89 4.24
C LYS A 124 -20.58 14.83 4.06
N ARG A 125 -20.19 13.55 4.05
CA ARG A 125 -21.15 12.44 4.01
C ARG A 125 -22.21 12.75 5.06
N GLN A 126 -23.45 12.97 4.63
CA GLN A 126 -24.57 13.06 5.55
C GLN A 126 -24.51 11.79 6.40
N LYS A 127 -24.38 11.96 7.72
CA LYS A 127 -24.51 10.83 8.65
C LYS A 127 -25.86 10.19 8.33
N PRO A 128 -25.93 8.89 8.01
CA PRO A 128 -27.22 8.26 7.78
C PRO A 128 -28.08 8.50 9.01
N SER A 129 -29.22 9.14 8.79
CA SER A 129 -30.26 9.39 9.79
C SER A 129 -30.91 8.05 10.12
N GLY A 130 -30.29 7.31 11.03
CA GLY A 130 -30.83 6.06 11.56
C GLY A 130 -29.78 5.31 12.35
N SER A 131 -30.11 4.90 13.57
CA SER A 131 -29.28 3.94 14.31
C SER A 131 -29.21 2.64 13.49
N ASN A 132 -27.99 2.15 13.23
CA ASN A 132 -27.81 0.88 12.55
C ASN A 132 -28.26 -0.27 13.45
N VAL A 133 -28.85 -1.30 12.84
CA VAL A 133 -29.24 -2.53 13.53
C VAL A 133 -28.03 -3.16 14.23
N LYS A 134 -28.12 -3.40 15.55
CA LYS A 134 -27.11 -4.14 16.31
C LYS A 134 -27.50 -5.61 16.39
N GLN A 135 -26.51 -6.48 16.69
CA GLN A 135 -26.74 -7.92 16.85
C GLN A 135 -27.82 -8.23 17.90
N LYS A 136 -27.85 -7.47 19.02
CA LYS A 136 -28.87 -7.62 20.06
C LYS A 136 -30.30 -7.38 19.56
N ASP A 137 -30.49 -6.36 18.71
CA ASP A 137 -31.80 -6.04 18.14
C ASP A 137 -32.30 -7.16 17.22
N VAL A 138 -31.38 -7.78 16.48
CA VAL A 138 -31.69 -8.94 15.61
C VAL A 138 -32.06 -10.16 16.45
N ILE A 139 -31.30 -10.45 17.52
CA ILE A 139 -31.61 -11.58 18.42
C ILE A 139 -33.00 -11.39 19.06
N GLU A 140 -33.30 -10.19 19.58
CA GLU A 140 -34.61 -9.91 20.18
C GLU A 140 -35.76 -10.08 19.17
N ALA A 141 -35.56 -9.62 17.93
CA ALA A 141 -36.53 -9.78 16.85
C ALA A 141 -36.72 -11.25 16.45
N CYS A 142 -35.63 -12.02 16.32
CA CYS A 142 -35.70 -13.45 16.04
C CYS A 142 -36.43 -14.22 17.15
N VAL A 143 -36.16 -13.91 18.42
CA VAL A 143 -36.83 -14.55 19.56
C VAL A 143 -38.33 -14.25 19.56
N LYS A 144 -38.74 -13.02 19.23
CA LYS A 144 -40.16 -12.67 19.13
C LYS A 144 -40.86 -13.42 18.00
N VAL A 145 -40.28 -13.42 16.81
CA VAL A 145 -40.85 -14.12 15.65
C VAL A 145 -40.95 -15.63 15.92
N LEU A 146 -39.94 -16.24 16.56
CA LEU A 146 -39.96 -17.67 16.89
C LEU A 146 -40.85 -18.03 18.09
N LYS A 147 -41.22 -17.06 18.94
CA LYS A 147 -42.24 -17.26 19.98
C LYS A 147 -43.65 -17.27 19.41
N GLU A 148 -43.89 -16.53 18.33
CA GLU A 148 -45.18 -16.49 17.63
C GLU A 148 -45.30 -17.65 16.64
N GLU A 149 -44.21 -18.00 15.97
CA GLU A 149 -44.14 -19.08 14.99
C GLU A 149 -43.01 -20.04 15.42
N HIS A 150 -43.40 -21.06 16.19
CA HIS A 150 -42.51 -21.99 16.91
C HIS A 150 -41.38 -22.62 16.08
N ALA A 151 -41.53 -22.71 14.75
CA ALA A 151 -40.52 -23.24 13.85
C ALA A 151 -40.62 -22.57 12.47
N LEU A 152 -39.51 -22.00 11.99
CA LEU A 152 -39.45 -21.36 10.68
C LEU A 152 -38.18 -21.72 9.92
N LYS A 153 -38.28 -21.78 8.59
CA LYS A 153 -37.10 -21.90 7.73
C LYS A 153 -36.28 -20.62 7.81
N GLY A 154 -34.94 -20.75 7.78
CA GLY A 154 -34.03 -19.60 7.93
C GLY A 154 -34.30 -18.43 6.97
N ALA A 155 -34.73 -18.72 5.74
CA ALA A 155 -35.08 -17.69 4.75
C ALA A 155 -36.37 -16.93 5.08
N GLU A 156 -37.38 -17.62 5.63
CA GLU A 156 -38.67 -17.03 6.03
C GLU A 156 -38.51 -16.22 7.31
N LEU A 157 -37.73 -16.74 8.26
CA LEU A 157 -37.33 -16.02 9.48
C LEU A 157 -36.60 -14.72 9.13
N GLU A 158 -35.64 -14.77 8.20
CA GLU A 158 -34.88 -13.58 7.79
C GLU A 158 -35.79 -12.48 7.21
N GLN A 159 -36.78 -12.86 6.39
CA GLN A 159 -37.72 -11.90 5.80
C GLN A 159 -38.63 -11.26 6.86
N LYS A 160 -39.17 -12.05 7.79
CA LYS A 160 -40.03 -11.54 8.88
C LYS A 160 -39.27 -10.62 9.82
N VAL A 161 -38.04 -10.99 10.19
CA VAL A 161 -37.19 -10.18 11.06
C VAL A 161 -36.79 -8.86 10.38
N ARG A 162 -36.49 -8.87 9.07
CA ARG A 162 -36.25 -7.63 8.30
C ARG A 162 -37.47 -6.71 8.31
N LEU A 163 -38.67 -7.26 8.15
CA LEU A 163 -39.91 -6.49 8.16
C LEU A 163 -40.17 -5.87 9.54
N TYR A 164 -39.99 -6.65 10.62
CA TYR A 164 -40.12 -6.20 12.00
C TYR A 164 -39.15 -5.06 12.32
N LEU A 165 -37.85 -5.23 12.01
CA LEU A 165 -36.83 -4.21 12.30
C LEU A 165 -37.02 -2.91 11.53
N LYS A 166 -37.57 -2.99 10.31
CA LYS A 166 -37.83 -1.83 9.47
C LYS A 166 -39.13 -1.10 9.83
N LYS A 167 -40.21 -1.83 10.10
CA LYS A 167 -41.54 -1.26 10.37
C LYS A 167 -41.73 -0.88 11.83
N ASP A 168 -41.33 -1.74 12.76
CA ASP A 168 -41.67 -1.58 14.17
C ASP A 168 -40.57 -0.88 14.97
N ARG A 169 -39.31 -1.01 14.54
CA ARG A 169 -38.14 -0.38 15.20
C ARG A 169 -37.56 0.80 14.42
N GLY A 170 -37.93 0.98 13.15
CA GLY A 170 -37.43 2.07 12.29
C GLY A 170 -35.91 2.05 12.10
N LEU A 171 -35.26 0.89 12.24
CA LEU A 171 -33.80 0.80 12.21
C LEU A 171 -33.25 0.68 10.78
N SER A 172 -32.04 1.18 10.59
CA SER A 172 -31.33 1.07 9.32
C SER A 172 -30.85 -0.37 9.11
N LEU A 173 -31.31 -1.02 8.04
CA LEU A 173 -30.91 -2.37 7.64
C LEU A 173 -29.48 -2.45 7.08
N LEU A 174 -28.72 -1.35 7.12
CA LEU A 174 -27.34 -1.30 6.68
C LEU A 174 -26.48 -2.26 7.54
N GLY A 175 -25.95 -3.32 6.91
CA GLY A 175 -25.18 -4.35 7.60
C GLY A 175 -26.01 -5.44 8.29
N TYR A 176 -27.34 -5.44 8.12
CA TYR A 176 -28.25 -6.45 8.69
C TYR A 176 -27.82 -7.89 8.37
N ALA A 177 -27.46 -8.20 7.12
CA ALA A 177 -27.10 -9.56 6.72
C ALA A 177 -25.92 -10.14 7.52
N MET A 178 -24.96 -9.30 7.92
CA MET A 178 -23.86 -9.71 8.79
C MET A 178 -24.34 -9.95 10.21
N ARG A 179 -25.19 -9.06 10.75
CA ARG A 179 -25.74 -9.17 12.11
C ARG A 179 -26.69 -10.35 12.27
N PHE A 180 -27.44 -10.69 11.23
CA PHE A 180 -28.28 -11.90 11.20
C PHE A 180 -27.45 -13.17 11.22
N LYS A 181 -26.40 -13.25 10.39
CA LYS A 181 -25.47 -14.39 10.42
C LYS A 181 -24.75 -14.55 11.75
N GLU A 182 -24.39 -13.44 12.41
CA GLU A 182 -23.81 -13.47 13.76
C GLU A 182 -24.85 -13.91 14.81
N ALA A 183 -26.09 -13.43 14.71
CA ALA A 183 -27.18 -13.83 15.62
C ALA A 183 -27.49 -15.32 15.53
N MET A 184 -27.51 -15.90 14.33
CA MET A 184 -27.75 -17.34 14.10
C MET A 184 -26.61 -18.25 14.59
N LYS A 185 -25.43 -17.70 14.92
CA LYS A 185 -24.32 -18.45 15.51
C LYS A 185 -24.31 -18.43 17.05
N THR A 186 -25.30 -17.77 17.64
CA THR A 186 -25.42 -17.67 19.11
C THR A 186 -26.16 -18.89 19.63
N ASP A 187 -25.82 -19.36 20.83
CA ASP A 187 -26.39 -20.56 21.48
C ASP A 187 -27.90 -20.47 21.76
N VAL A 188 -28.52 -19.32 21.46
CA VAL A 188 -29.96 -19.03 21.65
C VAL A 188 -30.85 -19.76 20.62
N PHE A 189 -30.29 -20.12 19.46
CA PHE A 189 -31.03 -20.76 18.38
C PHE A 189 -30.45 -22.13 18.05
N ALA A 190 -31.33 -23.12 17.86
CA ALA A 190 -31.00 -24.44 17.37
C ALA A 190 -31.45 -24.55 15.90
N ILE A 191 -30.57 -25.12 15.05
CA ILE A 191 -30.88 -25.38 13.65
C ILE A 191 -31.02 -26.90 13.50
N ILE A 192 -32.23 -27.36 13.19
CA ILE A 192 -32.56 -28.78 12.98
C ILE A 192 -32.23 -29.17 11.52
N GLU A 193 -32.13 -30.47 11.21
CA GLU A 193 -31.60 -31.07 9.97
C GLU A 193 -32.22 -30.62 8.62
N ASP A 194 -33.23 -29.74 8.62
CA ASP A 194 -33.83 -29.15 7.42
C ASP A 194 -33.62 -27.61 7.28
N GLY A 195 -32.71 -27.02 8.07
CA GLY A 195 -32.48 -25.57 8.07
C GLY A 195 -33.62 -24.78 8.72
N VAL A 196 -34.42 -25.47 9.55
CA VAL A 196 -35.47 -24.89 10.39
C VAL A 196 -34.83 -24.40 11.68
N VAL A 197 -35.10 -23.14 12.00
CA VAL A 197 -34.57 -22.46 13.19
C VAL A 197 -35.63 -22.50 14.28
N VAL A 198 -35.24 -23.01 15.45
CA VAL A 198 -36.08 -23.13 16.65
C VAL A 198 -35.33 -22.51 17.83
N LEU A 199 -36.03 -22.08 18.88
CA LEU A 199 -35.37 -21.61 20.09
C LEU A 199 -34.71 -22.78 20.83
N SER A 200 -33.48 -22.60 21.29
CA SER A 200 -32.76 -23.66 22.03
C SER A 200 -33.49 -24.08 23.31
N GLU A 201 -34.22 -23.17 23.95
CA GLU A 201 -35.08 -23.46 25.11
C GLU A 201 -36.24 -24.41 24.77
N SER A 202 -36.80 -24.37 23.56
CA SER A 202 -37.88 -25.28 23.15
C SER A 202 -37.38 -26.67 22.76
N VAL A 203 -36.12 -26.81 22.33
CA VAL A 203 -35.50 -28.12 22.09
C VAL A 203 -35.23 -28.85 23.41
N ALA A 204 -34.87 -28.12 24.47
CA ALA A 204 -34.70 -28.68 25.82
C ALA A 204 -36.01 -29.19 26.45
N VAL A 205 -37.17 -28.79 25.92
CA VAL A 205 -38.48 -29.29 26.38
C VAL A 205 -38.83 -30.62 25.72
N GLU A 206 -38.47 -30.86 24.45
CA GLU A 206 -38.72 -32.14 23.80
C GLU A 206 -37.78 -33.26 24.28
N GLU A 207 -36.52 -32.95 24.60
CA GLU A 207 -35.61 -33.97 25.15
C GLU A 207 -36.00 -34.39 26.58
N ASN A 208 -36.53 -33.46 27.39
CA ASN A 208 -37.08 -33.78 28.72
C ASN A 208 -38.49 -34.40 28.66
N ALA A 209 -39.29 -34.12 27.64
CA ALA A 209 -40.59 -34.77 27.44
C ALA A 209 -40.44 -36.24 26.97
N ALA A 210 -39.42 -36.54 26.16
CA ALA A 210 -39.11 -37.92 25.76
C ALA A 210 -38.61 -38.79 26.94
N VAL A 211 -37.88 -38.19 27.89
CA VAL A 211 -37.45 -38.87 29.13
C VAL A 211 -38.61 -39.00 30.13
N ALA A 212 -39.56 -38.06 30.18
CA ALA A 212 -40.74 -38.15 31.04
C ALA A 212 -41.80 -39.16 30.51
N ALA A 213 -41.92 -39.36 29.20
CA ALA A 213 -42.82 -40.35 28.60
C ALA A 213 -42.33 -41.80 28.74
N SER A 214 -41.01 -42.02 28.95
CA SER A 214 -40.45 -43.36 29.17
C SER A 214 -40.44 -43.81 30.64
N ALA A 215 -40.76 -42.92 31.59
CA ALA A 215 -40.82 -43.24 33.02
C ALA A 215 -42.22 -43.64 33.56
N SER A 216 -43.29 -43.52 32.76
CA SER A 216 -44.67 -43.84 33.19
C SER A 216 -45.20 -45.19 32.70
N ALA A 217 -44.38 -46.04 32.06
CA ALA A 217 -44.81 -47.32 31.49
C ALA A 217 -44.34 -48.57 32.26
N THR A 218 -44.05 -48.48 33.57
CA THR A 218 -43.57 -49.64 34.37
C THR A 218 -44.32 -49.90 35.69
N VAL A 219 -45.51 -49.33 35.93
CA VAL A 219 -46.36 -49.76 37.07
C VAL A 219 -47.82 -49.87 36.64
N ALA A 220 -48.14 -50.91 35.87
CA ALA A 220 -49.47 -51.53 35.81
C ALA A 220 -49.40 -52.82 34.97
N ASN A 221 -48.78 -53.86 35.50
CA ASN A 221 -49.27 -55.24 35.43
C ASN A 221 -48.63 -56.09 36.53
#